data_AF-A0A553QEE6-F1
#
_entry.id   AF-A0A553QEE6-F1
#
_cell.length_a   1.000
_cell.length_b   1.000
_cell.length_c   1.000
_cell.angle_alpha   90.00
_cell.angle_beta   90.00
_cell.angle_gamma   90.00
#
_symmetry.space_group_name_H-M   'P 1'
#
loop_
_entity.id
_entity.type
_entity.pdbx_description
1 polymer ?
#
loop_
_entity_poly.entity_id
_entity_poly.type
_entity_poly.pdbx_seq_one_letter_code
_entity_poly.pdbx_strand_id
1 'polypeptide(L)'
;MMEFDREEHGCDRFQKPSENGVTAEADSEGDPLLKEEDEPPPKSWSLERNWGFTLEELFKLALKFFKEMNGKAFNPTYEENLRLVALHKQITFGPYNHDTCPEIGFFDVLGSDRRKEWLRLGSMAKEDAMEDFVKLLNSCCTLFAPYVTSHKIEKDDQKRRQKEEEERLQLEREEQERRWLEEEAQRREEEERRIKEKELKIKEEMLRIQIDKQKEQIMAVLNAQTAVQFQLYAKQQFPEHPEQQQALIRQLQEQHYQQYVQQALRLQQMALQKKDEDSNLTQASENPDVSSETVSSSQSHSSEDQDNQTDSKAFNLFVEGKTEDERRILAPSMWTRPQIKEFKEKVLHDEDAVITVGRGEVLTVRVPTHADGSYLFWEFATDHYDIGFGLFFEWKDVTVPAIVPNEGESTTESKQGKIIHIICPKKPNTGYFLLFPNVEGEKQTEQGRIPLINEVVPVSRRDSHEEVYAGSHQYPGEGVHLLKFDNSYSLWRPKVVYYRVYYTR
;
A
#
# COMPACT_ATOMS: atom_id res chain seq x y z
N MET A 1 50.05 8.63 -34.24
CA MET A 1 50.59 8.44 -35.60
C MET A 1 49.56 7.62 -36.36
N MET A 2 48.88 8.14 -37.38
CA MET A 2 49.00 9.49 -37.97
C MET A 2 47.61 10.12 -38.17
N GLU A 3 47.65 11.38 -38.61
CA GLU A 3 46.58 12.31 -38.98
C GLU A 3 45.32 11.68 -39.63
N PHE A 4 44.10 12.14 -39.36
CA PHE A 4 43.49 13.41 -39.82
C PHE A 4 43.51 13.57 -41.36
N ASP A 5 42.34 13.63 -41.99
CA ASP A 5 41.89 14.92 -42.55
C ASP A 5 40.35 15.00 -42.74
N ARG A 6 39.86 16.17 -43.18
CA ARG A 6 38.45 16.58 -43.16
C ARG A 6 38.07 17.33 -44.45
N GLU A 7 36.96 16.95 -45.10
CA GLU A 7 36.32 17.78 -46.13
C GLU A 7 34.82 17.95 -45.90
N GLU A 8 34.37 19.20 -46.00
CA GLU A 8 32.96 19.61 -46.00
C GLU A 8 32.59 20.13 -47.39
N HIS A 9 31.52 19.63 -47.98
CA HIS A 9 30.84 20.28 -49.11
C HIS A 9 29.32 20.22 -48.89
N GLY A 10 28.71 21.40 -48.71
CA GLY A 10 27.27 21.57 -48.72
C GLY A 10 26.83 22.43 -49.92
N CYS A 11 25.57 22.33 -50.31
CA CYS A 11 24.94 23.31 -51.19
C CYS A 11 23.44 23.41 -50.91
N ASP A 12 22.94 24.65 -50.88
CA ASP A 12 21.52 24.99 -50.77
C ASP A 12 20.72 24.55 -52.00
N ARG A 13 19.41 24.32 -51.82
CA ARG A 13 18.37 25.18 -52.43
C ARG A 13 16.95 24.78 -52.01
N PHE A 14 16.22 25.75 -51.43
CA PHE A 14 14.77 25.72 -51.28
C PHE A 14 14.04 25.74 -52.64
N GLN A 15 12.90 25.04 -52.74
CA GLN A 15 11.64 25.64 -53.24
C GLN A 15 10.42 24.75 -53.00
N LYS A 16 9.33 25.35 -52.49
CA LYS A 16 7.95 24.91 -52.76
C LYS A 16 7.46 25.56 -54.06
N PRO A 17 6.43 24.99 -54.70
CA PRO A 17 5.29 25.80 -55.10
C PRO A 17 3.98 25.29 -54.47
N SER A 18 2.89 26.00 -54.75
CA SER A 18 1.58 25.81 -54.13
C SER A 18 0.44 25.86 -55.15
N GLU A 19 -0.68 25.25 -54.77
CA GLU A 19 -2.06 25.73 -55.06
C GLU A 19 -2.74 25.51 -56.44
N ASN A 20 -4.04 25.22 -56.32
CA ASN A 20 -5.18 25.54 -57.20
C ASN A 20 -5.43 24.75 -58.52
N GLY A 21 -6.64 24.17 -58.57
CA GLY A 21 -7.29 23.54 -59.73
C GLY A 21 -8.61 22.89 -59.28
N VAL A 22 -9.74 23.22 -59.90
CA VAL A 22 -11.10 22.88 -59.43
C VAL A 22 -11.99 22.44 -60.60
N THR A 23 -13.12 21.78 -60.31
CA THR A 23 -14.27 21.42 -61.18
C THR A 23 -14.08 20.24 -62.15
N ALA A 24 -15.11 19.42 -62.46
CA ALA A 24 -16.38 19.12 -61.77
C ALA A 24 -17.08 17.90 -62.44
N GLU A 25 -18.12 17.36 -61.77
CA GLU A 25 -19.20 16.48 -62.31
C GLU A 25 -18.80 15.10 -62.88
N ALA A 26 -19.67 14.07 -62.89
CA ALA A 26 -20.83 13.72 -62.04
C ALA A 26 -21.24 12.26 -62.38
N ASP A 27 -21.86 11.52 -61.44
CA ASP A 27 -22.82 10.45 -61.79
C ASP A 27 -23.73 10.06 -60.60
N SER A 28 -24.82 9.33 -60.88
CA SER A 28 -26.02 9.21 -60.02
C SER A 28 -26.24 7.83 -59.35
N GLU A 29 -27.22 7.80 -58.43
CA GLU A 29 -28.00 6.65 -57.91
C GLU A 29 -27.31 5.55 -57.08
N GLY A 30 -27.92 5.21 -55.92
CA GLY A 30 -27.52 4.01 -55.17
C GLY A 30 -27.88 3.88 -53.67
N ASP A 31 -28.86 4.58 -53.11
CA ASP A 31 -29.24 4.44 -51.68
C ASP A 31 -30.34 3.38 -51.44
N PRO A 32 -30.10 2.41 -50.53
CA PRO A 32 -31.17 1.81 -49.76
C PRO A 32 -30.85 1.65 -48.25
N LEU A 33 -30.85 2.77 -47.52
CA LEU A 33 -31.73 2.97 -46.37
C LEU A 33 -31.74 1.82 -45.32
N LEU A 34 -30.68 1.75 -44.50
CA LEU A 34 -30.64 0.91 -43.29
C LEU A 34 -30.57 1.76 -42.02
N LYS A 35 -31.76 1.96 -41.44
CA LYS A 35 -32.08 2.27 -40.03
C LYS A 35 -30.99 2.97 -39.19
N GLU A 36 -31.28 4.21 -38.85
CA GLU A 36 -30.82 4.80 -37.58
C GLU A 36 -31.33 3.92 -36.42
N GLU A 37 -30.42 3.43 -35.58
CA GLU A 37 -30.76 3.02 -34.22
C GLU A 37 -30.44 4.22 -33.30
N ASP A 38 -31.41 4.63 -32.48
CA ASP A 38 -31.26 5.72 -31.52
C ASP A 38 -30.26 5.34 -30.40
N GLU A 39 -28.96 5.47 -30.65
CA GLU A 39 -28.00 5.55 -29.54
C GLU A 39 -28.29 6.82 -28.71
N PRO A 40 -28.57 6.70 -27.40
CA PRO A 40 -28.69 7.88 -26.55
C PRO A 40 -27.32 8.59 -26.52
N PRO A 41 -27.26 9.91 -26.76
CA PRO A 41 -25.99 10.60 -26.96
C PRO A 41 -25.07 10.42 -25.73
N PRO A 42 -23.79 10.10 -25.93
CA PRO A 42 -22.90 9.67 -24.85
C PRO A 42 -22.67 10.80 -23.84
N LYS A 43 -23.43 10.77 -22.74
CA LYS A 43 -23.28 11.67 -21.58
C LYS A 43 -22.05 11.32 -20.72
N SER A 44 -20.98 10.82 -21.33
CA SER A 44 -19.69 10.64 -20.67
C SER A 44 -18.91 11.96 -20.66
N TRP A 45 -19.24 12.84 -19.71
CA TRP A 45 -18.39 13.99 -19.36
C TRP A 45 -16.99 13.46 -19.07
N SER A 46 -16.06 13.71 -20.01
CA SER A 46 -14.75 13.04 -20.06
C SER A 46 -13.75 13.66 -19.07
N LEU A 47 -14.12 13.69 -17.79
CA LEU A 47 -13.36 14.31 -16.70
C LEU A 47 -11.95 13.74 -16.59
N GLU A 48 -11.76 12.44 -16.82
CA GLU A 48 -10.43 11.81 -16.82
C GLU A 48 -9.50 12.38 -17.90
N ARG A 49 -10.05 12.66 -19.09
CA ARG A 49 -9.30 13.22 -20.23
C ARG A 49 -8.90 14.67 -20.00
N ASN A 50 -9.74 15.43 -19.30
CA ASN A 50 -9.50 16.85 -18.99
C ASN A 50 -8.61 17.03 -17.75
N TRP A 51 -8.82 16.25 -16.69
CA TRP A 51 -8.17 16.44 -15.38
C TRP A 51 -7.05 15.44 -15.06
N GLY A 52 -6.98 14.27 -15.72
CA GLY A 52 -5.96 13.24 -15.43
C GLY A 52 -6.22 12.41 -14.16
N PHE A 53 -7.44 12.48 -13.63
CA PHE A 53 -7.90 11.78 -12.42
C PHE A 53 -9.24 11.11 -12.69
N THR A 54 -9.50 9.97 -12.05
CA THR A 54 -10.85 9.39 -12.05
C THR A 54 -11.82 10.31 -11.29
N LEU A 55 -13.13 10.18 -11.53
CA LEU A 55 -14.14 10.99 -10.84
C LEU A 55 -14.00 10.93 -9.31
N GLU A 56 -13.74 9.75 -8.75
CA GLU A 56 -13.52 9.58 -7.31
C GLU A 56 -12.23 10.26 -6.82
N GLU A 57 -11.12 10.17 -7.56
CA GLU A 57 -9.87 10.84 -7.20
C GLU A 57 -10.03 12.37 -7.25
N LEU A 58 -10.67 12.87 -8.30
CA LEU A 58 -10.95 14.29 -8.51
C LEU A 58 -11.89 14.83 -7.41
N PHE A 59 -12.91 14.06 -7.02
CA PHE A 59 -13.76 14.41 -5.87
C PHE A 59 -12.99 14.39 -4.55
N LYS A 60 -12.09 13.42 -4.32
CA LYS A 60 -11.24 13.37 -3.11
C LYS A 60 -10.32 14.60 -3.02
N LEU A 61 -9.75 15.06 -4.15
CA LEU A 61 -8.99 16.30 -4.25
C LEU A 61 -9.85 17.55 -4.06
N ALA A 62 -11.03 17.61 -4.70
CA ALA A 62 -12.01 18.70 -4.54
C ALA A 62 -12.44 18.86 -3.08
N LEU A 63 -12.75 17.74 -2.41
CA LEU A 63 -13.17 17.72 -1.02
C LEU A 63 -12.03 18.11 -0.06
N LYS A 64 -10.78 17.75 -0.36
CA LYS A 64 -9.60 18.24 0.37
C LYS A 64 -9.44 19.74 0.21
N PHE A 65 -9.42 20.24 -1.04
CA PHE A 65 -9.32 21.67 -1.35
C PHE A 65 -10.43 22.48 -0.67
N PHE A 66 -11.69 22.04 -0.75
CA PHE A 66 -12.83 22.65 -0.07
C PHE A 66 -12.61 22.74 1.44
N LYS A 67 -12.18 21.66 2.09
CA LYS A 67 -11.88 21.62 3.54
C LYS A 67 -10.70 22.50 3.95
N GLU A 68 -9.71 22.69 3.07
CA GLU A 68 -8.50 23.45 3.35
C GLU A 68 -8.62 24.95 3.03
N MET A 69 -9.44 25.33 2.03
CA MET A 69 -9.43 26.67 1.41
C MET A 69 -10.74 27.46 1.56
N ASN A 70 -11.87 26.83 1.90
CA ASN A 70 -13.13 27.52 2.22
C ASN A 70 -12.93 28.42 3.45
N GLY A 71 -13.28 29.71 3.33
CA GLY A 71 -13.03 30.70 4.38
C GLY A 71 -11.56 31.16 4.48
N LYS A 72 -10.73 30.90 3.45
CA LYS A 72 -9.35 31.41 3.33
C LYS A 72 -9.06 32.00 1.95
N ALA A 73 -9.21 31.19 0.90
CA ALA A 73 -8.85 31.56 -0.48
C ALA A 73 -10.08 31.82 -1.35
N PHE A 74 -11.25 31.34 -0.94
CA PHE A 74 -12.55 31.72 -1.49
C PHE A 74 -13.63 31.59 -0.42
N ASN A 75 -14.70 32.37 -0.61
CA ASN A 75 -15.88 32.41 0.25
C ASN A 75 -17.09 32.13 -0.66
N PRO A 76 -17.55 30.87 -0.79
CA PRO A 76 -18.76 30.58 -1.54
C PRO A 76 -19.96 31.30 -0.88
N THR A 77 -20.93 31.74 -1.69
CA THR A 77 -22.17 32.33 -1.18
C THR A 77 -22.94 31.34 -0.31
N TYR A 78 -23.94 31.83 0.44
CA TYR A 78 -24.78 30.98 1.28
C TYR A 78 -25.39 29.82 0.49
N GLU A 79 -25.95 30.09 -0.69
CA GLU A 79 -26.59 29.10 -1.56
C GLU A 79 -25.59 28.11 -2.16
N GLU A 80 -24.43 28.56 -2.65
CA GLU A 80 -23.37 27.67 -3.17
C GLU A 80 -22.82 26.76 -2.07
N ASN A 81 -22.59 27.29 -0.87
CA ASN A 81 -22.12 26.51 0.28
C ASN A 81 -23.21 25.51 0.77
N LEU A 82 -24.49 25.90 0.71
CA LEU A 82 -25.62 25.02 1.00
C LEU A 82 -25.67 23.85 0.00
N ARG A 83 -25.52 24.16 -1.29
CA ARG A 83 -25.48 23.20 -2.39
C ARG A 83 -24.27 22.26 -2.30
N LEU A 84 -23.06 22.76 -2.01
CA LEU A 84 -21.87 21.94 -1.79
C LEU A 84 -22.02 20.99 -0.59
N VAL A 85 -22.64 21.44 0.51
CA VAL A 85 -22.94 20.58 1.67
C VAL A 85 -24.01 19.53 1.33
N ALA A 86 -25.06 19.90 0.59
CA ALA A 86 -26.10 18.98 0.13
C ALA A 86 -25.51 17.89 -0.80
N LEU A 87 -24.71 18.27 -1.79
CA LEU A 87 -24.03 17.34 -2.71
C LEU A 87 -23.08 16.41 -1.95
N HIS A 88 -22.28 16.93 -1.02
CA HIS A 88 -21.44 16.08 -0.16
C HIS A 88 -22.26 15.07 0.65
N LYS A 89 -23.44 15.45 1.16
CA LYS A 89 -24.35 14.50 1.83
C LYS A 89 -24.88 13.45 0.86
N GLN A 90 -25.31 13.83 -0.34
CA GLN A 90 -25.76 12.88 -1.38
C GLN A 90 -24.68 11.83 -1.71
N ILE A 91 -23.42 12.26 -1.83
CA ILE A 91 -22.28 11.36 -2.14
C ILE A 91 -21.96 10.42 -0.97
N THR A 92 -22.21 10.85 0.27
CA THR A 92 -21.84 10.11 1.49
C THR A 92 -22.95 9.19 2.00
N PHE A 93 -24.21 9.61 1.88
CA PHE A 93 -25.38 8.96 2.49
C PHE A 93 -26.47 8.59 1.49
N GLY A 94 -26.33 8.97 0.22
CA GLY A 94 -27.38 8.82 -0.79
C GLY A 94 -28.50 9.86 -0.65
N PRO A 95 -29.69 9.56 -1.21
CA PRO A 95 -30.89 10.40 -1.08
C PRO A 95 -31.23 10.72 0.37
N TYR A 96 -31.88 11.87 0.61
CA TYR A 96 -32.39 12.20 1.93
C TYR A 96 -33.42 11.15 2.41
N ASN A 97 -33.09 10.43 3.49
CA ASN A 97 -34.07 9.66 4.26
C ASN A 97 -34.52 10.48 5.49
N HIS A 98 -35.82 10.45 5.78
CA HIS A 98 -36.41 11.02 6.98
C HIS A 98 -35.94 10.31 8.25
N ASP A 99 -35.85 8.97 8.21
CA ASP A 99 -35.67 8.13 9.41
C ASP A 99 -34.24 8.22 9.99
N THR A 100 -33.26 8.62 9.18
CA THR A 100 -31.84 8.73 9.59
C THR A 100 -31.46 10.15 10.04
N CYS A 101 -32.38 11.11 9.97
CA CYS A 101 -32.11 12.53 10.22
C CYS A 101 -33.11 13.08 11.25
N PRO A 102 -32.71 13.29 12.53
CA PRO A 102 -33.62 13.72 13.59
C PRO A 102 -34.33 15.03 13.27
N GLU A 103 -35.48 15.28 13.91
CA GLU A 103 -36.27 16.49 13.67
C GLU A 103 -35.45 17.76 13.92
N ILE A 104 -35.57 18.71 13.00
CA ILE A 104 -34.88 20.00 13.08
C ILE A 104 -35.76 20.89 13.94
N GLY A 105 -35.24 21.27 15.12
CA GLY A 105 -35.96 22.15 16.03
C GLY A 105 -36.34 23.47 15.36
N PHE A 106 -37.52 24.00 15.71
CA PHE A 106 -38.17 25.15 15.07
C PHE A 106 -37.28 26.40 14.87
N PHE A 107 -36.24 26.57 15.69
CA PHE A 107 -35.31 27.70 15.62
C PHE A 107 -34.04 27.45 14.77
N ASP A 108 -33.77 26.21 14.32
CA ASP A 108 -32.61 25.89 13.47
C ASP A 108 -32.92 26.12 11.98
N VAL A 109 -33.01 27.40 11.61
CA VAL A 109 -33.21 27.84 10.22
C VAL A 109 -32.10 27.35 9.29
N LEU A 110 -30.86 27.28 9.78
CA LEU A 110 -29.70 26.83 9.01
C LEU A 110 -29.73 25.32 8.73
N GLY A 111 -30.15 24.52 9.70
CA GLY A 111 -30.45 23.10 9.50
C GLY A 111 -31.61 22.90 8.52
N SER A 112 -32.69 23.67 8.69
CA SER A 112 -33.88 23.61 7.83
C SER A 112 -33.52 23.81 6.35
N ASP A 113 -32.74 24.86 6.04
CA ASP A 113 -32.24 25.11 4.67
C ASP A 113 -31.35 23.96 4.17
N ARG A 114 -30.46 23.41 5.01
CA ARG A 114 -29.58 22.27 4.64
C ARG A 114 -30.38 21.01 4.33
N ARG A 115 -31.45 20.72 5.10
CA ARG A 115 -32.39 19.62 4.81
C ARG A 115 -33.13 19.88 3.50
N LYS A 116 -33.62 21.11 3.30
CA LYS A 116 -34.40 21.50 2.11
C LYS A 116 -33.59 21.36 0.81
N GLU A 117 -32.33 21.81 0.79
CA GLU A 117 -31.49 21.71 -0.41
C GLU A 117 -30.94 20.29 -0.65
N TRP A 118 -30.74 19.47 0.40
CA TRP A 118 -30.45 18.03 0.21
C TRP A 118 -31.67 17.25 -0.29
N LEU A 119 -32.87 17.51 0.27
CA LEU A 119 -34.13 16.94 -0.23
C LEU A 119 -34.37 17.27 -1.71
N ARG A 120 -33.97 18.47 -2.15
CA ARG A 120 -34.03 18.93 -3.55
C ARG A 120 -33.10 18.15 -4.50
N LEU A 121 -32.10 17.41 -4.00
CA LEU A 121 -31.30 16.48 -4.82
C LEU A 121 -32.03 15.17 -5.11
N GLY A 122 -33.01 14.78 -4.29
CA GLY A 122 -33.82 13.59 -4.48
C GLY A 122 -32.97 12.33 -4.72
N SER A 123 -33.30 11.58 -5.78
CA SER A 123 -32.61 10.37 -6.20
C SER A 123 -31.41 10.61 -7.15
N MET A 124 -30.72 11.76 -7.04
CA MET A 124 -29.49 12.04 -7.80
C MET A 124 -28.42 10.96 -7.54
N ALA A 125 -27.75 10.49 -8.60
CA ALA A 125 -26.69 9.48 -8.48
C ALA A 125 -25.47 10.02 -7.71
N LYS A 126 -24.70 9.11 -7.12
CA LYS A 126 -23.47 9.44 -6.39
C LYS A 126 -22.44 10.11 -7.31
N GLU A 127 -22.39 9.65 -8.56
CA GLU A 127 -21.48 10.08 -9.61
C GLU A 127 -21.87 11.48 -10.11
N ASP A 128 -23.15 11.70 -10.45
CA ASP A 128 -23.69 13.03 -10.77
C ASP A 128 -23.40 14.04 -9.64
N ALA A 129 -23.59 13.63 -8.39
CA ALA A 129 -23.35 14.49 -7.24
C ALA A 129 -21.87 14.83 -7.03
N MET A 130 -20.94 13.87 -7.25
CA MET A 130 -19.50 14.14 -7.26
C MET A 130 -19.12 15.13 -8.37
N GLU A 131 -19.65 14.91 -9.57
CA GLU A 131 -19.37 15.74 -10.73
C GLU A 131 -19.93 17.17 -10.55
N ASP A 132 -21.16 17.36 -10.06
CA ASP A 132 -21.73 18.67 -9.74
C ASP A 132 -20.97 19.36 -8.59
N PHE A 133 -20.50 18.62 -7.59
CA PHE A 133 -19.65 19.18 -6.52
C PHE A 133 -18.32 19.71 -7.08
N VAL A 134 -17.69 18.97 -7.99
CA VAL A 134 -16.44 19.37 -8.67
C VAL A 134 -16.67 20.60 -9.56
N LYS A 135 -17.76 20.64 -10.36
CA LYS A 135 -18.15 21.81 -11.16
C LYS A 135 -18.31 23.05 -10.29
N LEU A 136 -19.13 22.94 -9.24
CA LEU A 136 -19.50 24.05 -8.38
C LEU A 136 -18.28 24.60 -7.62
N LEU A 137 -17.42 23.71 -7.10
CA LEU A 137 -16.17 24.11 -6.47
C LEU A 137 -15.24 24.87 -7.45
N ASN A 138 -15.16 24.41 -8.70
CA ASN A 138 -14.34 25.04 -9.74
C ASN A 138 -14.89 26.43 -10.15
N SER A 139 -16.21 26.63 -10.15
CA SER A 139 -16.81 27.96 -10.36
C SER A 139 -16.63 28.87 -9.14
N CYS A 140 -16.74 28.35 -7.91
CA CYS A 140 -16.52 29.14 -6.69
C CYS A 140 -15.04 29.52 -6.46
N CYS A 141 -14.09 28.79 -7.06
CA CYS A 141 -12.66 29.05 -6.88
C CYS A 141 -11.80 28.69 -8.10
N THR A 142 -11.33 29.71 -8.81
CA THR A 142 -10.42 29.56 -9.96
C THR A 142 -9.06 28.93 -9.61
N LEU A 143 -8.66 28.94 -8.33
CA LEU A 143 -7.42 28.30 -7.86
C LEU A 143 -7.54 26.77 -7.76
N PHE A 144 -8.76 26.20 -7.85
CA PHE A 144 -8.94 24.75 -7.85
C PHE A 144 -8.33 24.09 -9.10
N ALA A 145 -8.46 24.71 -10.28
CA ALA A 145 -7.92 24.13 -11.51
C ALA A 145 -6.37 24.02 -11.52
N PRO A 146 -5.60 25.07 -11.13
CA PRO A 146 -4.17 24.94 -10.87
C PRO A 146 -3.82 23.89 -9.81
N TYR A 147 -4.58 23.80 -8.71
CA TYR A 147 -4.35 22.83 -7.64
C TYR A 147 -4.42 21.37 -8.12
N VAL A 148 -5.47 21.02 -8.88
CA VAL A 148 -5.58 19.69 -9.50
C VAL A 148 -4.44 19.46 -10.50
N THR A 149 -4.08 20.48 -11.30
CA THR A 149 -2.98 20.39 -12.27
C THR A 149 -1.64 20.10 -11.59
N SER A 150 -1.32 20.76 -10.47
CA SER A 150 -0.11 20.49 -9.69
C SER A 150 -0.09 19.05 -9.14
N HIS A 151 -1.20 18.56 -8.59
CA HIS A 151 -1.28 17.17 -8.13
C HIS A 151 -1.24 16.14 -9.28
N LYS A 152 -1.67 16.48 -10.49
CA LYS A 152 -1.50 15.62 -11.69
C LYS A 152 -0.02 15.45 -12.01
N ILE A 153 0.72 16.57 -12.09
CA ILE A 153 2.17 16.56 -12.34
C ILE A 153 2.90 15.74 -11.27
N GLU A 154 2.56 15.95 -10.00
CA GLU A 154 3.11 15.16 -8.88
C GLU A 154 2.85 13.65 -9.03
N LYS A 155 1.61 13.26 -9.36
CA LYS A 155 1.22 11.85 -9.56
C LYS A 155 1.97 11.20 -10.74
N ASP A 156 2.14 11.92 -11.84
CA ASP A 156 2.83 11.38 -13.01
C ASP A 156 4.37 11.34 -12.81
N ASP A 157 4.97 12.31 -12.11
CA ASP A 157 6.38 12.27 -11.70
C ASP A 157 6.67 11.25 -10.59
N GLN A 158 5.68 10.85 -9.78
CA GLN A 158 5.81 9.69 -8.88
C GLN A 158 5.86 8.38 -9.67
N LYS A 159 4.93 8.16 -10.62
CA LYS A 159 4.94 6.97 -11.51
C LYS A 159 6.23 6.85 -12.30
N ARG A 160 6.73 7.97 -12.85
CA ARG A 160 8.00 8.01 -13.59
C ARG A 160 9.17 7.52 -12.73
N ARG A 161 9.34 8.09 -11.54
CA ARG A 161 10.40 7.67 -10.60
C ARG A 161 10.28 6.20 -10.19
N GLN A 162 9.07 5.70 -9.96
CA GLN A 162 8.83 4.28 -9.67
C GLN A 162 9.30 3.39 -10.83
N LYS A 163 8.98 3.74 -12.08
CA LYS A 163 9.46 3.00 -13.25
C LYS A 163 10.97 3.12 -13.43
N GLU A 164 11.54 4.32 -13.29
CA GLU A 164 12.99 4.59 -13.38
C GLU A 164 13.76 3.82 -12.27
N GLU A 165 13.16 3.57 -11.12
CA GLU A 165 13.71 2.75 -10.04
C GLU A 165 13.56 1.24 -10.28
N GLU A 166 12.41 0.79 -10.78
CA GLU A 166 12.16 -0.61 -11.16
C GLU A 166 13.07 -1.07 -12.31
N GLU A 167 13.24 -0.23 -13.34
CA GLU A 167 14.13 -0.45 -14.48
C GLU A 167 15.59 -0.53 -14.04
N ARG A 168 16.03 0.35 -13.12
CA ARG A 168 17.35 0.27 -12.49
C ARG A 168 17.56 -1.02 -11.69
N LEU A 169 16.58 -1.42 -10.88
CA LEU A 169 16.68 -2.65 -10.07
C LEU A 169 16.66 -3.92 -10.95
N GLN A 170 16.00 -3.87 -12.11
CA GLN A 170 16.04 -4.94 -13.09
C GLN A 170 17.41 -5.03 -13.78
N LEU A 171 17.95 -3.91 -14.26
CA LEU A 171 19.29 -3.84 -14.84
C LEU A 171 20.39 -4.25 -13.84
N GLU A 172 20.24 -3.89 -12.56
CA GLU A 172 21.17 -4.30 -11.50
C GLU A 172 21.12 -5.81 -11.26
N ARG A 173 19.92 -6.43 -11.25
CA ARG A 173 19.77 -7.89 -11.18
C ARG A 173 20.39 -8.57 -12.39
N GLU A 174 20.11 -8.10 -13.60
CA GLU A 174 20.66 -8.66 -14.85
C GLU A 174 22.19 -8.55 -14.89
N GLU A 175 22.79 -7.46 -14.37
CA GLU A 175 24.24 -7.33 -14.25
C GLU A 175 24.83 -8.22 -13.13
N GLN A 176 24.13 -8.41 -12.02
CA GLN A 176 24.54 -9.36 -10.98
C GLN A 176 24.47 -10.81 -11.47
N GLU A 177 23.40 -11.20 -12.17
CA GLU A 177 23.24 -12.51 -12.79
C GLU A 177 24.31 -12.75 -13.86
N ARG A 178 24.53 -11.80 -14.78
CA ARG A 178 25.59 -11.91 -15.80
C ARG A 178 26.97 -12.09 -15.17
N ARG A 179 27.31 -11.32 -14.13
CA ARG A 179 28.58 -11.49 -13.38
C ARG A 179 28.67 -12.86 -12.70
N TRP A 180 27.57 -13.38 -12.16
CA TRP A 180 27.55 -14.72 -11.55
C TRP A 180 27.76 -15.82 -12.59
N LEU A 181 27.12 -15.73 -13.77
CA LEU A 181 27.38 -16.65 -14.89
C LEU A 181 28.82 -16.53 -15.40
N GLU A 182 29.38 -15.32 -15.52
CA GLU A 182 30.78 -15.08 -15.91
C GLU A 182 31.76 -15.73 -14.91
N GLU A 183 31.54 -15.54 -13.60
CA GLU A 183 32.37 -16.11 -12.52
C GLU A 183 32.24 -17.64 -12.43
N GLU A 184 31.04 -18.19 -12.62
CA GLU A 184 30.83 -19.63 -12.63
C GLU A 184 31.45 -20.28 -13.87
N ALA A 185 31.32 -19.67 -15.05
CA ALA A 185 31.96 -20.13 -16.28
C ALA A 185 33.49 -20.15 -16.16
N GLN A 186 34.10 -19.09 -15.58
CA GLN A 186 35.54 -19.05 -15.30
C GLN A 186 35.96 -20.17 -14.34
N ARG A 187 35.20 -20.43 -13.26
CA ARG A 187 35.46 -21.56 -12.35
C ARG A 187 35.42 -22.91 -13.08
N ARG A 188 34.41 -23.14 -13.92
CA ARG A 188 34.30 -24.38 -14.71
C ARG A 188 35.48 -24.54 -15.68
N GLU A 189 35.89 -23.47 -16.36
CA GLU A 189 37.04 -23.49 -17.29
C GLU A 189 38.39 -23.68 -16.56
N GLU A 190 38.57 -23.12 -15.36
CA GLU A 190 39.75 -23.39 -14.52
C GLU A 190 39.78 -24.84 -14.02
N GLU A 191 38.65 -25.37 -13.53
CA GLU A 191 38.52 -26.78 -13.14
C GLU A 191 38.82 -27.72 -14.32
N GLU A 192 38.26 -27.48 -15.50
CA GLU A 192 38.48 -28.30 -16.68
C GLU A 192 39.95 -28.27 -17.14
N ARG A 193 40.59 -27.09 -17.14
CA ARG A 193 42.04 -26.96 -17.40
C ARG A 193 42.85 -27.76 -16.37
N ARG A 194 42.50 -27.67 -15.09
CA ARG A 194 43.16 -28.40 -13.99
C ARG A 194 42.95 -29.92 -14.06
N ILE A 195 41.84 -30.39 -14.62
CA ILE A 195 41.59 -31.81 -14.91
C ILE A 195 42.44 -32.26 -16.10
N LYS A 196 42.41 -31.51 -17.21
CA LYS A 196 43.22 -31.77 -18.42
C LYS A 196 44.72 -31.82 -18.12
N GLU A 197 45.23 -30.93 -17.27
CA GLU A 197 46.63 -30.91 -16.83
C GLU A 197 47.00 -32.17 -16.01
N LYS A 198 46.12 -32.59 -15.09
CA LYS A 198 46.31 -33.84 -14.31
C LYS A 198 46.29 -35.07 -15.22
N GLU A 199 45.34 -35.15 -16.14
CA GLU A 199 45.30 -36.23 -17.13
C GLU A 199 46.56 -36.29 -17.98
N LEU A 200 47.06 -35.14 -18.44
CA LEU A 200 48.27 -35.05 -19.24
C LEU A 200 49.49 -35.56 -18.46
N LYS A 201 49.65 -35.13 -17.20
CA LYS A 201 50.71 -35.63 -16.30
C LYS A 201 50.63 -37.14 -16.06
N ILE A 202 49.43 -37.68 -15.87
CA ILE A 202 49.21 -39.14 -15.74
C ILE A 202 49.58 -39.87 -17.03
N LYS A 203 49.25 -39.30 -18.21
CA LYS A 203 49.61 -39.86 -19.52
C LYS A 203 51.13 -39.83 -19.74
N GLU A 204 51.82 -38.75 -19.37
CA GLU A 204 53.28 -38.64 -19.42
C GLU A 204 53.97 -39.64 -18.48
N GLU A 205 53.49 -39.79 -17.24
CA GLU A 205 54.03 -40.76 -16.27
C GLU A 205 53.84 -42.21 -16.74
N MET A 206 52.65 -42.55 -17.26
CA MET A 206 52.38 -43.88 -17.81
C MET A 206 53.23 -44.19 -19.05
N LEU A 207 53.42 -43.21 -19.95
CA LEU A 207 54.32 -43.34 -21.09
C LEU A 207 55.77 -43.55 -20.64
N ARG A 208 56.23 -42.82 -19.62
CA ARG A 208 57.57 -43.00 -19.05
C ARG A 208 57.74 -44.41 -18.46
N ILE A 209 56.80 -44.89 -17.66
CA ILE A 209 56.82 -46.24 -17.09
C ILE A 209 56.88 -47.31 -18.20
N GLN A 210 56.17 -47.10 -19.31
CA GLN A 210 56.22 -47.98 -20.48
C GLN A 210 57.60 -47.96 -21.17
N ILE A 211 58.23 -46.78 -21.32
CA ILE A 211 59.57 -46.62 -21.90
C ILE A 211 60.63 -47.27 -21.00
N ASP A 212 60.60 -47.01 -19.70
CA ASP A 212 61.54 -47.59 -18.73
C ASP A 212 61.42 -49.12 -18.71
N LYS A 213 60.20 -49.68 -18.76
CA LYS A 213 59.95 -51.12 -18.90
C LYS A 213 60.47 -51.71 -20.23
N GLN A 214 60.37 -50.98 -21.33
CA GLN A 214 60.97 -51.40 -22.61
C GLN A 214 62.50 -51.37 -22.55
N LYS A 215 63.11 -50.35 -21.92
CA LYS A 215 64.55 -50.30 -21.66
C LYS A 215 65.00 -51.51 -20.84
N GLU A 216 64.30 -51.84 -19.76
CA GLU A 216 64.60 -53.03 -18.93
C GLU A 216 64.56 -54.34 -19.73
N GLN A 217 63.54 -54.54 -20.57
CA GLN A 217 63.43 -55.73 -21.41
C GLN A 217 64.58 -55.85 -22.43
N ILE A 218 64.94 -54.74 -23.09
CA ILE A 218 66.08 -54.71 -24.04
C ILE A 218 67.39 -54.98 -23.30
N MET A 219 67.64 -54.30 -22.17
CA MET A 219 68.82 -54.54 -21.35
C MET A 219 68.91 -55.99 -20.87
N ALA A 220 67.81 -56.60 -20.41
CA ALA A 220 67.81 -57.99 -19.97
C ALA A 220 68.23 -58.96 -21.08
N VAL A 221 67.75 -58.77 -22.32
CA VAL A 221 68.12 -59.59 -23.48
C VAL A 221 69.59 -59.38 -23.87
N LEU A 222 70.05 -58.13 -23.98
CA LEU A 222 71.45 -57.81 -24.29
C LEU A 222 72.41 -58.34 -23.21
N ASN A 223 72.02 -58.24 -21.94
CA ASN A 223 72.79 -58.73 -20.81
C ASN A 223 72.86 -60.26 -20.80
N ALA A 224 71.77 -60.96 -21.14
CA ALA A 224 71.78 -62.41 -21.28
C ALA A 224 72.70 -62.89 -22.42
N GLN A 225 72.70 -62.20 -23.57
CA GLN A 225 73.59 -62.50 -24.70
C GLN A 225 75.08 -62.28 -24.37
N THR A 226 75.39 -61.23 -23.60
CA THR A 226 76.78 -60.81 -23.30
C THR A 226 77.34 -61.35 -21.98
N ALA A 227 76.50 -61.90 -21.10
CA ALA A 227 76.84 -62.29 -19.72
C ALA A 227 78.17 -63.05 -19.61
N VAL A 228 78.33 -64.13 -20.38
CA VAL A 228 79.53 -64.99 -20.31
C VAL A 228 80.79 -64.23 -20.74
N GLN A 229 80.71 -63.40 -21.78
CA GLN A 229 81.84 -62.63 -22.30
C GLN A 229 82.29 -61.56 -21.29
N PHE A 230 81.34 -60.81 -20.73
CA PHE A 230 81.64 -59.78 -19.73
C PHE A 230 82.08 -60.36 -18.39
N GLN A 231 81.56 -61.52 -17.96
CA GLN A 231 82.04 -62.24 -16.78
C GLN A 231 83.49 -62.71 -16.94
N LEU A 232 83.83 -63.31 -18.08
CA LEU A 232 85.21 -63.75 -18.37
C LEU A 232 86.19 -62.57 -18.40
N TYR A 233 85.83 -61.49 -19.09
CA TYR A 233 86.65 -60.28 -19.15
C TYR A 233 86.83 -59.64 -17.76
N ALA A 234 85.74 -59.48 -16.99
CA ALA A 234 85.82 -58.90 -15.65
C ALA A 234 86.65 -59.75 -14.68
N LYS A 235 86.52 -61.08 -14.73
CA LYS A 235 87.35 -62.00 -13.94
C LYS A 235 88.83 -61.96 -14.36
N GLN A 236 89.14 -61.65 -15.62
CA GLN A 236 90.52 -61.45 -16.07
C GLN A 236 91.13 -60.14 -15.55
N GLN A 237 90.34 -59.05 -15.47
CA GLN A 237 90.83 -57.75 -14.98
C GLN A 237 90.91 -57.69 -13.44
N PHE A 238 89.99 -58.31 -12.72
CA PHE A 238 89.87 -58.22 -11.26
C PHE A 238 89.68 -59.59 -10.58
N PRO A 239 90.66 -60.52 -10.60
CA PRO A 239 90.46 -61.92 -10.22
C PRO A 239 89.84 -62.16 -8.82
N GLU A 240 90.29 -61.41 -7.81
CA GLU A 240 89.94 -61.59 -6.39
C GLU A 240 88.88 -60.59 -5.87
N HIS A 241 88.28 -59.76 -6.73
CA HIS A 241 87.44 -58.62 -6.31
C HIS A 241 86.03 -58.66 -6.94
N PRO A 242 85.07 -59.41 -6.36
CA PRO A 242 83.76 -59.63 -6.97
C PRO A 242 82.93 -58.35 -7.13
N GLU A 243 83.01 -57.40 -6.19
CA GLU A 243 82.31 -56.11 -6.32
C GLU A 243 82.84 -55.27 -7.49
N GLN A 244 84.16 -55.31 -7.73
CA GLN A 244 84.80 -54.61 -8.85
C GLN A 244 84.47 -55.30 -10.19
N GLN A 245 84.45 -56.64 -10.22
CA GLN A 245 83.94 -57.40 -11.37
C GLN A 245 82.49 -56.98 -11.69
N GLN A 246 81.62 -56.91 -10.70
CA GLN A 246 80.20 -56.60 -10.90
C GLN A 246 79.92 -55.11 -11.15
N ALA A 247 80.82 -54.20 -10.74
CA ALA A 247 80.82 -52.81 -11.20
C ALA A 247 81.23 -52.70 -12.68
N LEU A 248 82.33 -53.35 -13.08
CA LEU A 248 82.81 -53.37 -14.47
C LEU A 248 81.79 -54.00 -15.43
N ILE A 249 81.16 -55.12 -15.04
CA ILE A 249 80.10 -55.75 -15.84
C ILE A 249 78.95 -54.78 -16.08
N ARG A 250 78.48 -54.06 -15.05
CA ARG A 250 77.41 -53.05 -15.21
C ARG A 250 77.82 -51.90 -16.12
N GLN A 251 79.06 -51.43 -16.03
CA GLN A 251 79.59 -50.40 -16.94
C GLN A 251 79.65 -50.89 -18.40
N LEU A 252 80.11 -52.10 -18.64
CA LEU A 252 80.16 -52.71 -19.98
C LEU A 252 78.75 -52.95 -20.57
N GLN A 253 77.80 -53.36 -19.72
CA GLN A 253 76.40 -53.55 -20.11
C GLN A 253 75.72 -52.23 -20.51
N GLU A 254 75.90 -51.16 -19.74
CA GLU A 254 75.36 -49.84 -20.09
C GLU A 254 76.04 -49.26 -21.35
N GLN A 255 77.36 -49.44 -21.54
CA GLN A 255 78.05 -49.05 -22.79
C GLN A 255 77.54 -49.84 -24.00
N HIS A 256 77.34 -51.15 -23.87
CA HIS A 256 76.79 -52.00 -24.93
C HIS A 256 75.34 -51.62 -25.28
N TYR A 257 74.51 -51.32 -24.27
CA TYR A 257 73.16 -50.79 -24.47
C TYR A 257 73.17 -49.45 -25.23
N GLN A 258 74.06 -48.52 -24.87
CA GLN A 258 74.20 -47.23 -25.55
C GLN A 258 74.60 -47.40 -27.03
N GLN A 259 75.54 -48.29 -27.34
CA GLN A 259 75.92 -48.62 -28.72
C GLN A 259 74.75 -49.21 -29.52
N TYR A 260 74.00 -50.14 -28.93
CA TYR A 260 72.81 -50.73 -29.56
C TYR A 260 71.72 -49.68 -29.86
N VAL A 261 71.41 -48.81 -28.90
CA VAL A 261 70.42 -47.73 -29.09
C VAL A 261 70.85 -46.76 -30.19
N GLN A 262 72.14 -46.41 -30.25
CA GLN A 262 72.68 -45.55 -31.31
C GLN A 262 72.55 -46.19 -32.70
N GLN A 263 72.76 -47.51 -32.81
CA GLN A 263 72.56 -48.25 -34.06
C GLN A 263 71.07 -48.34 -34.44
N ALA A 264 70.18 -48.61 -33.48
CA ALA A 264 68.74 -48.69 -33.70
C ALA A 264 68.15 -47.36 -34.19
N LEU A 265 68.51 -46.24 -33.55
CA LEU A 265 68.08 -44.89 -33.95
C LEU A 265 68.49 -44.56 -35.39
N ARG A 266 69.71 -44.94 -35.80
CA ARG A 266 70.22 -44.74 -37.16
C ARG A 266 69.39 -45.51 -38.21
N LEU A 267 68.96 -46.73 -37.88
CA LEU A 267 68.07 -47.53 -38.74
C LEU A 267 66.67 -46.92 -38.82
N GLN A 268 66.13 -46.42 -37.71
CA GLN A 268 64.80 -45.79 -37.66
C GLN A 268 64.72 -44.52 -38.53
N GLN A 269 65.74 -43.67 -38.51
CA GLN A 269 65.79 -42.45 -39.33
C GLN A 269 65.73 -42.77 -40.83
N MET A 270 66.47 -43.80 -41.30
CA MET A 270 66.43 -44.26 -42.69
C MET A 270 65.11 -44.93 -43.09
N ALA A 271 64.27 -45.33 -42.13
CA ALA A 271 62.94 -45.87 -42.38
C ALA A 271 61.86 -44.77 -42.46
N LEU A 272 61.96 -43.72 -41.63
CA LEU A 272 61.03 -42.58 -41.65
C LEU A 272 61.13 -41.78 -42.96
N GLN A 273 62.35 -41.56 -43.46
CA GLN A 273 62.60 -40.90 -44.76
C GLN A 273 61.96 -41.60 -45.98
N LYS A 274 61.45 -42.83 -45.83
CA LYS A 274 60.72 -43.57 -46.88
C LYS A 274 59.20 -43.54 -46.72
N LYS A 275 58.66 -42.76 -45.77
CA LYS A 275 57.25 -42.84 -45.38
C LYS A 275 56.48 -41.51 -45.52
N ASP A 276 57.18 -40.38 -45.53
CA ASP A 276 56.56 -39.06 -45.72
C ASP A 276 56.17 -38.77 -47.20
N GLU A 277 56.45 -39.69 -48.13
CA GLU A 277 56.08 -39.57 -49.54
C GLU A 277 54.60 -39.96 -49.84
N ASP A 278 53.89 -40.60 -48.89
CA ASP A 278 52.71 -41.45 -49.21
C ASP A 278 51.32 -40.95 -48.75
N SER A 279 51.16 -39.90 -47.90
CA SER A 279 49.84 -39.62 -47.29
C SER A 279 49.52 -38.16 -46.90
N ASN A 280 48.57 -37.51 -47.59
CA ASN A 280 47.89 -36.28 -47.14
C ASN A 280 46.61 -35.97 -47.97
N LEU A 281 45.38 -36.06 -47.41
CA LEU A 281 44.14 -35.50 -48.00
C LEU A 281 42.85 -35.56 -47.11
N THR A 282 42.16 -34.41 -46.98
CA THR A 282 40.69 -34.16 -46.75
C THR A 282 40.01 -34.11 -45.36
N GLN A 283 38.99 -33.23 -45.32
CA GLN A 283 38.07 -32.68 -44.29
C GLN A 283 36.61 -33.24 -44.46
N ALA A 284 35.47 -32.84 -43.83
CA ALA A 284 35.01 -32.28 -42.52
C ALA A 284 33.43 -32.09 -42.54
N SER A 285 32.82 -31.32 -41.59
CA SER A 285 31.40 -30.77 -41.58
C SER A 285 30.24 -31.75 -41.18
N GLU A 286 28.93 -31.44 -40.93
CA GLU A 286 28.02 -30.26 -41.10
C GLU A 286 27.05 -29.97 -39.87
N ASN A 287 25.84 -29.37 -40.05
CA ASN A 287 24.82 -28.86 -39.06
C ASN A 287 23.35 -29.08 -39.60
N PRO A 288 22.18 -28.44 -39.22
CA PRO A 288 21.76 -27.51 -38.12
C PRO A 288 20.31 -27.74 -37.51
N ASP A 289 19.76 -26.75 -36.74
CA ASP A 289 18.32 -26.30 -36.56
C ASP A 289 17.18 -27.19 -35.93
N VAL A 290 15.97 -26.68 -35.53
CA VAL A 290 15.52 -25.53 -34.66
C VAL A 290 13.96 -25.58 -34.31
N SER A 291 13.48 -24.96 -33.20
CA SER A 291 12.04 -24.65 -32.81
C SER A 291 11.10 -25.86 -32.43
N SER A 292 9.84 -25.81 -31.89
CA SER A 292 8.89 -24.88 -31.16
C SER A 292 7.57 -25.65 -30.77
N GLU A 293 6.61 -25.30 -29.87
CA GLU A 293 6.46 -24.30 -28.76
C GLU A 293 5.29 -24.59 -27.70
N THR A 294 4.28 -23.71 -27.51
CA THR A 294 3.22 -23.55 -26.43
C THR A 294 1.91 -24.40 -26.55
N VAL A 295 0.94 -24.53 -25.60
CA VAL A 295 0.63 -24.01 -24.22
C VAL A 295 -0.18 -25.04 -23.35
N SER A 296 -0.24 -24.83 -22.02
CA SER A 296 -1.40 -25.03 -21.07
C SER A 296 -1.93 -26.41 -20.62
N SER A 297 -2.22 -26.54 -19.29
CA SER A 297 -3.55 -26.92 -18.72
C SER A 297 -3.52 -27.10 -17.18
N SER A 298 -4.66 -26.83 -16.49
CA SER A 298 -5.14 -27.46 -15.20
C SER A 298 -4.32 -27.21 -13.90
N GLN A 299 -4.81 -27.23 -12.65
CA GLN A 299 -6.13 -27.39 -11.96
C GLN A 299 -5.91 -27.11 -10.43
N SER A 300 -6.82 -27.13 -9.43
CA SER A 300 -8.30 -27.19 -9.23
C SER A 300 -8.64 -27.10 -7.71
N HIS A 301 -9.93 -26.90 -7.35
CA HIS A 301 -10.59 -27.28 -6.05
C HIS A 301 -10.23 -26.44 -4.79
N SER A 302 -11.08 -26.32 -3.73
CA SER A 302 -12.54 -26.56 -3.52
C SER A 302 -12.99 -26.07 -2.12
N SER A 303 -14.31 -25.91 -1.91
CA SER A 303 -15.01 -26.04 -0.59
C SER A 303 -14.74 -24.97 0.49
N GLU A 304 -15.51 -24.71 1.55
CA GLU A 304 -16.88 -25.04 2.08
C GLU A 304 -17.10 -24.10 3.32
N ASP A 305 -18.27 -23.70 3.84
CA ASP A 305 -19.70 -23.67 3.43
C ASP A 305 -20.50 -22.75 4.43
N GLN A 306 -21.86 -22.75 4.41
CA GLN A 306 -22.86 -22.71 5.53
C GLN A 306 -22.50 -22.12 6.93
N ASP A 307 -23.36 -21.51 7.77
CA ASP A 307 -24.80 -21.09 7.82
C ASP A 307 -24.99 -20.30 9.16
N ASN A 308 -26.06 -19.69 9.69
CA ASN A 308 -27.44 -19.19 9.39
C ASN A 308 -27.77 -18.23 10.62
N GLN A 309 -28.92 -17.62 10.99
CA GLN A 309 -30.32 -17.48 10.53
C GLN A 309 -30.93 -16.15 11.09
N THR A 310 -32.22 -15.92 10.85
CA THR A 310 -33.13 -14.84 11.29
C THR A 310 -33.63 -15.04 12.76
N ASP A 311 -34.52 -14.24 13.39
CA ASP A 311 -35.51 -13.25 12.90
C ASP A 311 -35.91 -12.16 13.95
N SER A 312 -37.02 -11.45 13.70
CA SER A 312 -37.34 -10.08 14.12
C SER A 312 -38.69 -9.95 14.83
N LYS A 313 -38.90 -8.85 15.60
CA LYS A 313 -40.11 -7.94 15.62
C LYS A 313 -40.31 -7.16 16.95
N ALA A 314 -41.03 -6.03 16.85
CA ALA A 314 -41.57 -5.24 17.98
C ALA A 314 -43.13 -5.46 18.09
N PHE A 315 -43.97 -4.79 18.90
CA PHE A 315 -44.32 -3.35 18.85
C PHE A 315 -45.38 -2.88 19.91
N ASN A 316 -45.33 -1.59 20.33
CA ASN A 316 -46.40 -0.75 20.97
C ASN A 316 -47.07 -1.13 22.33
N LEU A 317 -47.91 -0.32 23.01
CA LEU A 317 -47.89 1.11 23.49
C LEU A 317 -49.18 1.41 24.34
N PHE A 318 -49.27 2.55 25.08
CA PHE A 318 -50.44 3.10 25.86
C PHE A 318 -50.81 2.40 27.21
N VAL A 319 -51.30 3.05 28.29
CA VAL A 319 -51.26 4.48 28.77
C VAL A 319 -51.67 4.62 30.27
N GLU A 320 -51.37 5.78 30.89
CA GLU A 320 -51.84 6.35 32.18
C GLU A 320 -51.71 5.59 33.54
N GLY A 321 -51.31 6.34 34.59
CA GLY A 321 -51.39 5.93 36.01
C GLY A 321 -50.57 6.84 36.95
N LYS A 322 -51.15 7.31 38.06
CA LYS A 322 -50.47 8.12 39.10
C LYS A 322 -49.95 7.24 40.25
N THR A 323 -48.76 7.53 40.78
CA THR A 323 -48.44 7.54 42.23
C THR A 323 -47.05 8.10 42.53
N GLU A 324 -46.98 9.00 43.51
CA GLU A 324 -45.90 9.25 44.52
C GLU A 324 -44.45 9.58 44.09
N ASP A 325 -43.79 10.41 44.92
CA ASP A 325 -42.47 11.03 44.76
C ASP A 325 -42.09 11.58 43.37
N GLU A 326 -42.59 12.79 43.10
CA GLU A 326 -42.03 13.67 42.06
C GLU A 326 -40.55 13.97 42.34
N ARG A 327 -39.67 13.36 41.56
CA ARG A 327 -38.21 13.58 41.57
C ARG A 327 -37.85 15.00 41.10
N ARG A 328 -37.88 15.96 42.02
CA ARG A 328 -37.66 17.39 41.74
C ARG A 328 -36.21 17.70 41.40
N ILE A 329 -35.98 18.08 40.16
CA ILE A 329 -34.71 18.65 39.68
C ILE A 329 -34.73 20.15 39.97
N LEU A 330 -33.66 20.65 40.57
CA LEU A 330 -33.52 22.05 40.96
C LEU A 330 -32.83 22.85 39.85
N ALA A 331 -33.14 24.15 39.75
CA ALA A 331 -32.50 25.01 38.76
C ALA A 331 -30.98 25.07 39.00
N PRO A 332 -30.14 24.86 37.97
CA PRO A 332 -28.69 25.00 38.09
C PRO A 332 -28.32 26.49 38.23
N SER A 333 -27.22 26.74 38.91
CA SER A 333 -26.55 28.05 38.91
C SER A 333 -25.51 28.09 37.79
N MET A 334 -25.41 29.22 37.08
CA MET A 334 -24.48 29.44 35.97
C MET A 334 -23.86 30.84 36.08
N TRP A 335 -22.56 30.95 35.83
CA TRP A 335 -21.82 32.21 35.84
C TRP A 335 -20.58 32.12 34.93
N THR A 336 -19.90 33.25 34.72
CA THR A 336 -18.63 33.30 33.97
C THR A 336 -17.51 33.92 34.82
N ARG A 337 -16.26 33.82 34.34
CA ARG A 337 -15.13 34.62 34.85
C ARG A 337 -14.11 34.98 33.74
N PRO A 338 -13.45 36.15 33.83
CA PRO A 338 -12.50 36.60 32.80
C PRO A 338 -11.10 35.97 32.89
N GLN A 339 -10.75 35.24 33.96
CA GLN A 339 -9.42 34.62 34.14
C GLN A 339 -9.22 33.34 33.30
N ILE A 340 -9.48 33.42 31.99
CA ILE A 340 -9.41 32.29 31.05
C ILE A 340 -8.00 31.72 30.87
N LYS A 341 -6.97 32.57 30.87
CA LYS A 341 -5.56 32.12 30.73
C LYS A 341 -5.12 31.28 31.92
N GLU A 342 -5.26 31.81 33.13
CA GLU A 342 -4.95 31.09 34.37
C GLU A 342 -5.71 29.77 34.49
N PHE A 343 -6.96 29.71 34.03
CA PHE A 343 -7.74 28.48 34.06
C PHE A 343 -7.13 27.41 33.14
N LYS A 344 -6.82 27.75 31.89
CA LYS A 344 -6.18 26.81 30.95
C LYS A 344 -4.82 26.34 31.44
N GLU A 345 -4.00 27.25 31.96
CA GLU A 345 -2.68 26.93 32.55
C GLU A 345 -2.79 25.97 33.74
N LYS A 346 -3.80 26.13 34.60
CA LYS A 346 -4.06 25.21 35.72
C LYS A 346 -4.60 23.85 35.22
N VAL A 347 -5.53 23.84 34.27
CA VAL A 347 -6.14 22.63 33.71
C VAL A 347 -5.16 21.80 32.87
N LEU A 348 -4.19 22.43 32.21
CA LEU A 348 -3.13 21.75 31.45
C LEU A 348 -2.23 20.81 32.27
N HIS A 349 -2.33 20.81 33.60
CA HIS A 349 -1.60 19.89 34.48
C HIS A 349 -2.33 18.56 34.74
N ASP A 350 -3.62 18.44 34.37
CA ASP A 350 -4.40 17.20 34.44
C ASP A 350 -4.58 16.60 33.03
N GLU A 351 -4.03 15.41 32.75
CA GLU A 351 -3.96 14.85 31.38
C GLU A 351 -5.35 14.59 30.75
N ASP A 352 -6.36 14.23 31.53
CA ASP A 352 -7.74 13.96 31.07
C ASP A 352 -8.65 15.20 31.02
N ALA A 353 -8.13 16.38 31.40
CA ALA A 353 -8.92 17.61 31.56
C ALA A 353 -8.97 18.51 30.29
N VAL A 354 -8.36 18.06 29.20
CA VAL A 354 -8.38 18.72 27.89
C VAL A 354 -8.86 17.75 26.80
N ILE A 355 -10.03 18.03 26.21
CA ILE A 355 -10.63 17.20 25.15
C ILE A 355 -10.71 17.96 23.82
N THR A 356 -10.67 17.24 22.71
CA THR A 356 -10.89 17.81 21.37
C THR A 356 -12.23 17.32 20.81
N VAL A 357 -13.19 18.23 20.68
CA VAL A 357 -14.50 17.99 20.07
C VAL A 357 -14.38 18.25 18.56
N GLY A 358 -14.48 17.23 17.72
CA GLY A 358 -14.34 17.38 16.27
C GLY A 358 -15.53 18.08 15.59
N ARG A 359 -15.39 18.33 14.30
CA ARG A 359 -16.30 19.18 13.49
C ARG A 359 -17.65 18.51 13.23
N GLY A 360 -18.67 18.92 13.98
CA GLY A 360 -19.99 18.28 14.00
C GLY A 360 -20.20 17.32 15.18
N GLU A 361 -19.24 17.17 16.10
CA GLU A 361 -19.30 16.17 17.18
C GLU A 361 -20.04 16.70 18.39
N VAL A 362 -20.62 15.78 19.17
CA VAL A 362 -21.15 16.06 20.51
C VAL A 362 -20.46 15.10 21.45
N LEU A 363 -19.46 15.56 22.21
CA LEU A 363 -18.82 14.76 23.24
C LEU A 363 -19.61 14.90 24.56
N THR A 364 -19.82 13.78 25.25
CA THR A 364 -20.54 13.74 26.52
C THR A 364 -19.60 13.24 27.63
N VAL A 365 -19.25 14.10 28.57
CA VAL A 365 -18.52 13.69 29.78
C VAL A 365 -19.53 13.19 30.81
N ARG A 366 -19.33 11.96 31.30
CA ARG A 366 -20.19 11.29 32.28
C ARG A 366 -19.58 11.45 33.67
N VAL A 367 -20.31 12.07 34.60
CA VAL A 367 -19.86 12.33 35.98
C VAL A 367 -20.87 11.71 36.97
N PRO A 368 -20.57 10.53 37.55
CA PRO A 368 -21.43 9.92 38.56
C PRO A 368 -21.56 10.77 39.82
N THR A 369 -22.72 10.70 40.49
CA THR A 369 -22.93 11.31 41.81
C THR A 369 -22.10 10.59 42.87
N HIS A 370 -21.27 11.33 43.60
CA HIS A 370 -20.50 10.76 44.71
C HIS A 370 -21.36 10.56 45.96
N ALA A 371 -21.20 9.45 46.70
CA ALA A 371 -22.05 9.13 47.84
C ALA A 371 -21.99 10.16 48.99
N ASP A 372 -20.83 10.79 49.20
CA ASP A 372 -20.68 11.89 50.15
C ASP A 372 -21.06 13.28 49.58
N GLY A 373 -21.41 13.36 48.28
CA GLY A 373 -21.60 14.62 47.57
C GLY A 373 -23.05 15.11 47.58
N SER A 374 -23.23 16.42 47.52
CA SER A 374 -24.55 17.09 47.42
C SER A 374 -24.69 18.02 46.22
N TYR A 375 -23.58 18.50 45.63
CA TYR A 375 -23.56 19.32 44.43
C TYR A 375 -22.48 18.87 43.43
N LEU A 376 -22.78 18.97 42.15
CA LEU A 376 -21.77 19.04 41.08
C LEU A 376 -21.38 20.50 40.85
N PHE A 377 -20.10 20.76 40.62
CA PHE A 377 -19.56 21.98 40.03
C PHE A 377 -18.84 21.66 38.73
N TRP A 378 -18.94 22.55 37.74
CA TRP A 378 -18.20 22.48 36.48
C TRP A 378 -17.60 23.84 36.09
N GLU A 379 -16.48 23.80 35.39
CA GLU A 379 -15.78 24.93 34.79
C GLU A 379 -15.31 24.52 33.39
N PHE A 380 -15.46 25.35 32.36
CA PHE A 380 -14.91 25.07 31.02
C PHE A 380 -14.57 26.32 30.19
N ALA A 381 -13.63 26.14 29.26
CA ALA A 381 -13.16 27.13 28.30
C ALA A 381 -12.75 26.49 26.96
N THR A 382 -12.73 27.27 25.88
CA THR A 382 -12.29 26.87 24.54
C THR A 382 -11.20 27.81 24.01
N ASP A 383 -10.49 27.45 22.94
CA ASP A 383 -9.38 28.28 22.43
C ASP A 383 -9.75 29.48 21.58
N HIS A 384 -10.43 29.26 20.45
CA HIS A 384 -10.56 30.27 19.40
C HIS A 384 -12.01 30.58 19.00
N TYR A 385 -12.96 29.82 19.51
CA TYR A 385 -14.35 29.80 19.06
C TYR A 385 -15.28 29.34 20.19
N ASP A 386 -16.55 29.68 20.05
CA ASP A 386 -17.65 29.22 20.89
C ASP A 386 -17.85 27.69 20.83
N ILE A 387 -18.57 27.13 21.82
CA ILE A 387 -19.08 25.75 21.77
C ILE A 387 -20.50 25.69 22.36
N GLY A 388 -21.32 24.75 21.88
CA GLY A 388 -22.56 24.40 22.54
C GLY A 388 -22.28 23.70 23.87
N PHE A 389 -22.95 24.12 24.94
CA PHE A 389 -22.90 23.45 26.24
C PHE A 389 -24.30 23.24 26.79
N GLY A 390 -24.56 22.01 27.26
CA GLY A 390 -25.73 21.64 28.05
C GLY A 390 -25.41 20.57 29.08
N LEU A 391 -26.30 20.39 30.04
CA LEU A 391 -26.17 19.47 31.16
C LEU A 391 -27.46 18.66 31.30
N PHE A 392 -27.32 17.35 31.42
CA PHE A 392 -28.44 16.43 31.66
C PHE A 392 -28.13 15.59 32.90
N PHE A 393 -29.16 14.98 33.49
CA PHE A 393 -29.03 14.03 34.58
C PHE A 393 -29.69 12.70 34.20
N GLU A 394 -28.90 11.63 34.22
CA GLU A 394 -29.32 10.26 33.99
C GLU A 394 -29.53 9.58 35.34
N TRP A 395 -30.76 9.16 35.63
CA TRP A 395 -31.10 8.53 36.90
C TRP A 395 -30.61 7.09 36.96
N LYS A 396 -29.96 6.72 38.07
CA LYS A 396 -29.61 5.33 38.34
C LYS A 396 -30.88 4.54 38.70
N ASP A 397 -30.96 3.29 38.24
CA ASP A 397 -32.04 2.34 38.53
C ASP A 397 -33.46 2.83 38.18
N VAL A 398 -33.59 3.82 37.29
CA VAL A 398 -34.86 4.35 36.79
C VAL A 398 -34.86 4.33 35.26
N THR A 399 -35.80 3.59 34.67
CA THR A 399 -35.90 3.41 33.23
C THR A 399 -37.30 3.68 32.70
N VAL A 400 -37.40 4.38 31.57
CA VAL A 400 -38.64 4.56 30.80
C VAL A 400 -38.79 3.47 29.73
N PRO A 401 -40.03 3.07 29.38
CA PRO A 401 -40.27 2.20 28.22
C PRO A 401 -39.85 2.89 26.92
N ALA A 402 -39.17 2.17 26.04
CA ALA A 402 -38.87 2.64 24.69
C ALA A 402 -40.16 2.80 23.87
N ILE A 403 -40.51 4.04 23.50
CA ILE A 403 -41.59 4.31 22.55
C ILE A 403 -41.08 3.98 21.14
N VAL A 404 -41.87 3.24 20.38
CA VAL A 404 -41.58 2.83 19.00
C VAL A 404 -42.76 3.29 18.11
N PRO A 405 -42.57 3.73 16.84
CA PRO A 405 -43.67 4.12 15.94
C PRO A 405 -43.92 3.09 14.81
N ASN A 406 -45.14 2.55 14.72
CA ASN A 406 -45.45 1.27 14.07
C ASN A 406 -45.80 1.35 12.58
N GLU A 407 -44.95 0.87 11.67
CA GLU A 407 -45.34 0.42 10.31
C GLU A 407 -44.19 -0.28 9.55
N GLY A 408 -44.55 -1.17 8.60
CA GLY A 408 -43.68 -1.59 7.48
C GLY A 408 -42.65 -2.72 7.71
N GLU A 409 -42.91 -3.93 7.19
CA GLU A 409 -41.88 -4.99 7.04
C GLU A 409 -41.11 -4.85 5.72
N SER A 410 -39.78 -4.86 5.77
CA SER A 410 -38.94 -5.41 4.69
C SER A 410 -37.55 -5.83 5.21
N THR A 411 -37.08 -6.98 4.72
CA THR A 411 -35.71 -7.50 4.86
C THR A 411 -34.74 -6.77 3.90
N THR A 412 -33.40 -6.86 3.96
CA THR A 412 -32.44 -7.85 4.51
C THR A 412 -31.14 -7.21 5.08
N GLU A 413 -30.34 -8.04 5.78
CA GLU A 413 -28.86 -7.97 5.94
C GLU A 413 -28.19 -6.71 6.53
N SER A 414 -27.84 -6.77 7.82
CA SER A 414 -27.00 -5.79 8.52
C SER A 414 -25.55 -6.24 8.68
N LYS A 415 -24.60 -5.47 8.12
CA LYS A 415 -23.16 -5.67 8.39
C LYS A 415 -22.75 -5.01 9.71
N GLN A 416 -22.28 -5.82 10.66
CA GLN A 416 -21.95 -5.37 12.01
C GLN A 416 -20.79 -4.36 12.04
N GLY A 417 -21.07 -3.12 12.42
CA GLY A 417 -20.07 -2.09 12.74
C GLY A 417 -19.73 -2.10 14.24
N LYS A 418 -18.45 -2.14 14.59
CA LYS A 418 -18.00 -2.05 16.00
C LYS A 418 -18.24 -0.66 16.57
N ILE A 419 -18.94 -0.58 17.70
CA ILE A 419 -19.04 0.63 18.51
C ILE A 419 -17.80 0.73 19.42
N ILE A 420 -17.18 1.90 19.49
CA ILE A 420 -15.99 2.14 20.31
C ILE A 420 -16.40 2.82 21.63
N HIS A 421 -16.17 2.13 22.75
CA HIS A 421 -16.24 2.73 24.07
C HIS A 421 -15.01 3.62 24.29
N ILE A 422 -15.20 4.92 24.55
CA ILE A 422 -14.12 5.80 25.02
C ILE A 422 -14.09 5.78 26.54
N ILE A 423 -13.29 4.86 27.08
CA ILE A 423 -12.52 5.09 28.29
C ILE A 423 -11.09 5.36 27.79
N CYS A 424 -10.48 6.49 28.14
CA CYS A 424 -9.09 6.77 27.76
C CYS A 424 -8.12 5.80 28.45
N PRO A 425 -6.92 5.52 27.89
CA PRO A 425 -6.32 6.15 26.70
C PRO A 425 -5.79 5.17 25.61
N LYS A 426 -5.83 5.59 24.33
CA LYS A 426 -4.70 5.55 23.34
C LYS A 426 -5.12 5.79 21.87
N LYS A 427 -4.95 7.04 21.42
CA LYS A 427 -4.84 7.50 20.01
C LYS A 427 -6.05 7.26 19.07
N PRO A 428 -6.17 8.03 17.96
CA PRO A 428 -7.48 8.31 17.37
C PRO A 428 -7.70 7.69 15.98
N ASN A 429 -8.96 7.34 15.69
CA ASN A 429 -9.52 7.54 14.34
C ASN A 429 -11.06 7.60 14.35
N THR A 430 -11.63 8.25 13.32
CA THR A 430 -13.02 8.13 12.81
C THR A 430 -14.21 8.05 13.77
N GLY A 431 -15.02 9.12 13.81
CA GLY A 431 -16.36 9.08 13.19
C GLY A 431 -17.61 8.89 14.07
N TYR A 432 -18.30 10.00 14.35
CA TYR A 432 -19.74 10.19 14.65
C TYR A 432 -20.68 8.95 14.55
N PHE A 433 -21.28 8.56 15.68
CA PHE A 433 -22.73 8.76 15.90
C PHE A 433 -23.08 8.71 17.40
N LEU A 434 -24.21 9.32 17.81
CA LEU A 434 -24.72 9.19 19.18
C LEU A 434 -25.84 8.14 19.24
N LEU A 435 -25.57 7.02 19.91
CA LEU A 435 -26.59 6.13 20.48
C LEU A 435 -26.11 5.68 21.87
N PHE A 436 -27.00 5.70 22.85
CA PHE A 436 -26.75 5.18 24.20
C PHE A 436 -27.09 3.68 24.28
N PRO A 437 -26.57 2.94 25.28
CA PRO A 437 -25.99 1.62 25.01
C PRO A 437 -26.92 0.44 25.32
N ASN A 438 -26.45 -0.76 24.97
CA ASN A 438 -26.62 -1.94 25.80
C ASN A 438 -25.24 -2.52 26.13
N VAL A 439 -25.06 -3.00 27.37
CA VAL A 439 -23.80 -3.57 27.88
C VAL A 439 -23.82 -5.08 27.69
N GLU A 440 -22.70 -5.68 27.29
CA GLU A 440 -22.60 -7.13 27.19
C GLU A 440 -22.59 -7.81 28.57
N GLY A 441 -23.45 -8.81 28.72
CA GLY A 441 -23.10 -10.03 29.46
C GLY A 441 -23.10 -9.98 31.00
N GLU A 442 -24.29 -9.91 31.62
CA GLU A 442 -24.66 -11.00 32.53
C GLU A 442 -26.18 -11.25 32.64
N LYS A 443 -26.58 -12.49 32.31
CA LYS A 443 -27.78 -13.25 32.72
C LYS A 443 -29.15 -12.53 32.88
N GLN A 444 -30.03 -12.86 31.93
CA GLN A 444 -31.50 -13.04 32.09
C GLN A 444 -32.39 -11.79 32.20
N THR A 445 -33.05 -11.48 31.06
CA THR A 445 -34.43 -10.96 30.97
C THR A 445 -34.80 -9.68 31.74
N GLU A 446 -34.45 -8.53 31.17
CA GLU A 446 -35.40 -7.41 31.04
C GLU A 446 -35.36 -6.84 29.60
N GLN A 447 -36.49 -6.36 29.08
CA GLN A 447 -36.63 -5.83 27.72
C GLN A 447 -37.03 -4.35 27.73
N GLY A 448 -36.55 -3.58 26.75
CA GLY A 448 -37.19 -2.32 26.32
C GLY A 448 -37.09 -1.12 27.28
N ARG A 449 -36.09 -1.07 28.15
CA ARG A 449 -35.93 -0.05 29.21
C ARG A 449 -34.73 0.87 28.94
N ILE A 450 -35.00 2.16 28.73
CA ILE A 450 -33.99 3.23 28.52
C ILE A 450 -33.83 4.01 29.83
N PRO A 451 -32.63 4.37 30.31
CA PRO A 451 -32.48 5.16 31.53
C PRO A 451 -33.19 6.51 31.42
N LEU A 452 -33.85 6.96 32.49
CA LEU A 452 -34.50 8.26 32.53
C LEU A 452 -33.43 9.35 32.49
N ILE A 453 -33.44 10.16 31.43
CA ILE A 453 -32.58 11.35 31.29
C ILE A 453 -33.45 12.59 31.35
N ASN A 454 -33.11 13.52 32.24
CA ASN A 454 -33.71 14.85 32.32
C ASN A 454 -32.72 15.93 31.89
N GLU A 455 -33.23 16.99 31.26
CA GLU A 455 -32.45 18.20 31.00
C GLU A 455 -32.31 19.04 32.28
N VAL A 456 -31.12 19.60 32.49
CA VAL A 456 -30.78 20.49 33.63
C VAL A 456 -30.35 21.86 33.11
N VAL A 457 -29.44 21.89 32.12
CA VAL A 457 -29.08 23.09 31.34
C VAL A 457 -29.35 22.77 29.87
N PRO A 458 -30.24 23.50 29.17
CA PRO A 458 -30.43 23.32 27.73
C PRO A 458 -29.15 23.56 26.95
N VAL A 459 -28.92 22.76 25.91
CA VAL A 459 -27.77 22.95 25.02
C VAL A 459 -27.90 24.32 24.35
N SER A 460 -26.90 25.17 24.54
CA SER A 460 -26.83 26.49 23.89
C SER A 460 -25.38 26.88 23.66
N ARG A 461 -25.13 27.63 22.58
CA ARG A 461 -23.80 28.16 22.24
C ARG A 461 -23.32 29.12 23.33
N ARG A 462 -22.07 28.95 23.76
CA ARG A 462 -21.39 29.73 24.80
C ARG A 462 -20.06 30.23 24.24
N ASP A 463 -19.76 31.50 24.45
CA ASP A 463 -18.53 32.15 23.98
C ASP A 463 -17.36 31.86 24.93
N SER A 464 -17.16 30.58 25.24
CA SER A 464 -16.18 30.08 26.22
C SER A 464 -14.71 30.27 25.83
N HIS A 465 -14.47 30.98 24.73
CA HIS A 465 -13.16 31.43 24.25
C HIS A 465 -12.83 32.85 24.71
N GLU A 466 -13.83 33.62 25.18
CA GLU A 466 -13.66 34.94 25.78
C GLU A 466 -13.57 34.83 27.31
N GLU A 467 -14.51 34.11 27.94
CA GLU A 467 -14.56 33.87 29.40
C GLU A 467 -14.63 32.38 29.74
N VAL A 468 -14.24 32.00 30.96
CA VAL A 468 -14.52 30.66 31.49
C VAL A 468 -15.98 30.59 31.90
N TYR A 469 -16.73 29.63 31.38
CA TYR A 469 -18.08 29.34 31.85
C TYR A 469 -18.02 28.37 33.01
N ALA A 470 -18.82 28.61 34.05
CA ALA A 470 -18.90 27.76 35.22
C ALA A 470 -20.34 27.63 35.72
N GLY A 471 -20.59 26.62 36.55
CA GLY A 471 -21.89 26.42 37.14
C GLY A 471 -21.89 25.35 38.23
N SER A 472 -23.05 25.21 38.86
CA SER A 472 -23.31 24.15 39.83
C SER A 472 -24.76 23.66 39.78
N HIS A 473 -24.96 22.40 40.14
CA HIS A 473 -26.27 21.76 40.22
C HIS A 473 -26.31 20.83 41.43
N GLN A 474 -27.34 20.97 42.26
CA GLN A 474 -27.58 20.06 43.37
C GLN A 474 -27.84 18.65 42.83
N TYR A 475 -27.41 17.62 43.52
CA TYR A 475 -27.74 16.25 43.17
C TYR A 475 -29.26 16.04 43.39
N PRO A 476 -30.05 15.69 42.35
CA PRO A 476 -31.48 15.44 42.52
C PRO A 476 -31.75 14.03 43.07
N GLY A 477 -30.75 13.15 43.04
CA GLY A 477 -30.74 11.78 43.56
C GLY A 477 -29.43 11.08 43.14
N GLU A 478 -29.39 9.75 43.20
CA GLU A 478 -28.26 8.97 42.68
C GLU A 478 -28.36 8.82 41.15
N GLY A 479 -27.25 9.02 40.43
CA GLY A 479 -27.22 9.02 38.97
C GLY A 479 -25.92 9.51 38.36
N VAL A 480 -26.00 9.98 37.12
CA VAL A 480 -24.85 10.45 36.33
C VAL A 480 -25.21 11.77 35.65
N HIS A 481 -24.44 12.82 35.95
CA HIS A 481 -24.50 14.08 35.21
C HIS A 481 -23.81 13.92 33.85
N LEU A 482 -24.44 14.41 32.79
CA LEU A 482 -23.98 14.32 31.40
C LEU A 482 -23.67 15.73 30.89
N LEU A 483 -22.40 16.12 30.90
CA LEU A 483 -21.95 17.40 30.33
C LEU A 483 -21.78 17.20 28.82
N LYS A 484 -22.65 17.82 28.01
CA LYS A 484 -22.60 17.75 26.55
C LYS A 484 -21.87 18.96 25.98
N PHE A 485 -20.73 18.71 25.35
CA PHE A 485 -19.97 19.66 24.55
C PHE A 485 -20.34 19.47 23.08
N ASP A 486 -21.23 20.32 22.60
CA ASP A 486 -21.87 20.24 21.28
C ASP A 486 -21.17 21.15 20.27
N ASN A 487 -20.63 20.54 19.22
CA ASN A 487 -20.02 21.19 18.08
C ASN A 487 -20.73 20.84 16.76
N SER A 488 -21.96 20.32 16.82
CA SER A 488 -22.79 19.82 15.70
C SER A 488 -22.95 20.84 14.57
N TYR A 489 -23.11 22.11 14.94
CA TYR A 489 -23.26 23.24 14.01
C TYR A 489 -21.97 23.61 13.27
N SER A 490 -20.80 23.22 13.77
CA SER A 490 -19.50 23.70 13.27
C SER A 490 -18.92 22.78 12.20
N LEU A 491 -19.29 23.06 10.94
CA LEU A 491 -18.90 22.28 9.75
C LEU A 491 -17.39 22.05 9.60
N TRP A 492 -16.55 23.01 10.03
CA TRP A 492 -15.12 23.05 9.64
C TRP A 492 -14.12 23.17 10.78
N ARG A 493 -14.55 23.48 12.02
CA ARG A 493 -13.64 23.81 13.13
C ARG A 493 -13.81 22.81 14.29
N PRO A 494 -12.82 21.96 14.62
CA PRO A 494 -12.79 21.30 15.92
C PRO A 494 -12.67 22.35 17.03
N LYS A 495 -12.98 21.96 18.27
CA LYS A 495 -12.82 22.77 19.48
C LYS A 495 -11.93 22.02 20.46
N VAL A 496 -10.85 22.65 20.92
CA VAL A 496 -10.17 22.21 22.14
C VAL A 496 -10.96 22.78 23.31
N VAL A 497 -11.39 21.91 24.22
CA VAL A 497 -12.16 22.24 25.43
C VAL A 497 -11.31 21.87 26.64
N TYR A 498 -11.00 22.88 27.44
CA TYR A 498 -10.41 22.75 28.77
C TYR A 498 -11.59 22.69 29.73
N TYR A 499 -11.71 21.63 30.54
CA TYR A 499 -12.83 21.48 31.47
C TYR A 499 -12.35 20.97 32.83
N ARG A 500 -13.14 21.21 33.86
CA ARG A 500 -12.91 20.74 35.22
C ARG A 500 -14.23 20.47 35.89
N VAL A 501 -14.30 19.37 36.64
CA VAL A 501 -15.48 18.98 37.42
C VAL A 501 -15.05 18.56 38.82
N TYR A 502 -15.89 18.87 39.81
CA TYR A 502 -15.68 18.46 41.21
C TYR A 502 -17.03 18.45 41.94
N TYR A 503 -17.08 17.82 43.11
CA TYR A 503 -18.25 17.81 43.97
C TYR A 503 -17.96 18.50 45.30
N THR A 504 -19.01 18.91 46.01
CA THR A 504 -18.94 19.34 47.42
C THR A 504 -19.84 18.47 48.28
N ARG A 505 -19.57 18.45 49.59
CA ARG A 505 -20.49 17.96 50.61
C ARG A 505 -21.52 19.05 50.95
#